data_AF-A0A3S4VVN5-F1
#
_entry.id   AF-A0A3S4VVN5-F1
#
_cell.length_a   1.000
_cell.length_b   1.000
_cell.length_c   1.000
_cell.angle_alpha   90.00
_cell.angle_beta   90.00
_cell.angle_gamma   90.00
#
_symmetry.space_group_name_H-M   'P 1'
#
loop_
_entity.id
_entity.type
_entity.pdbx_description
1 polymer ?
#
loop_
_entity_poly.entity_id
_entity_poly.type
_entity_poly.pdbx_seq_one_letter_code
_entity_poly.pdbx_strand_id
1 'polypeptide(L)'
;MQSMSTTGTSTAAQAVTTLDEQTTPAADSTERPLTTADRCDVCDAQAYVRVVMLTGELFFCAHHARRHGERLKEVALLFQDETARLTADS
;
A
#
# COMPACT_ATOMS: atom_id res chain seq x y z
N MET A 1 -48.46 -31.40 3.98
CA MET A 1 -48.74 -30.71 2.72
C MET A 1 -49.11 -29.27 3.04
N GLN A 2 -48.68 -28.30 2.21
CA GLN A 2 -48.78 -26.83 2.33
C GLN A 2 -47.56 -26.12 2.96
N SER A 3 -46.49 -26.11 2.17
CA SER A 3 -45.47 -25.08 2.10
C SER A 3 -46.07 -23.71 1.80
N MET A 4 -45.59 -22.63 2.42
CA MET A 4 -45.62 -21.29 1.81
C MET A 4 -44.33 -20.53 2.13
N SER A 5 -43.48 -20.47 1.12
CA SER A 5 -42.28 -19.66 1.02
C SER A 5 -42.65 -18.19 0.82
N THR A 6 -42.02 -17.29 1.58
CA THR A 6 -41.95 -15.87 1.24
C THR A 6 -40.49 -15.48 1.07
N THR A 7 -40.06 -15.48 -0.19
CA THR A 7 -38.78 -14.93 -0.63
C THR A 7 -38.83 -13.40 -0.50
N GLY A 8 -38.05 -12.85 0.43
CA GLY A 8 -37.78 -11.42 0.48
C GLY A 8 -36.52 -11.10 -0.32
N THR A 9 -36.69 -10.63 -1.55
CA THR A 9 -35.62 -10.07 -2.38
C THR A 9 -35.25 -8.69 -1.83
N SER A 10 -34.10 -8.57 -1.16
CA SER A 10 -33.54 -7.27 -0.81
C SER A 10 -32.42 -6.92 -1.78
N THR A 11 -32.81 -6.19 -2.82
CA THR A 11 -31.91 -5.43 -3.69
C THR A 11 -31.45 -4.19 -2.92
N ALA A 12 -30.22 -4.21 -2.40
CA ALA A 12 -29.46 -3.00 -2.13
C ALA A 12 -28.45 -2.85 -3.29
N ALA A 13 -28.81 -2.08 -4.31
CA ALA A 13 -28.49 -0.65 -4.38
C ALA A 13 -26.97 -0.43 -4.28
N GLN A 14 -26.38 -0.38 -5.47
CA GLN A 14 -25.02 -0.03 -5.77
C GLN A 14 -24.71 1.35 -5.19
N ALA A 15 -23.71 1.44 -4.32
CA ALA A 15 -23.00 2.68 -4.07
C ALA A 15 -21.72 2.64 -4.91
N VAL A 16 -21.83 3.11 -6.15
CA VAL A 16 -20.67 3.50 -6.95
C VAL A 16 -20.09 4.76 -6.30
N THR A 17 -19.13 4.59 -5.40
CA THR A 17 -18.38 5.73 -4.88
C THR A 17 -17.61 6.33 -6.05
N THR A 18 -17.79 7.63 -6.17
CA THR A 18 -17.25 8.52 -7.17
C THR A 18 -15.76 8.28 -7.40
N LEU A 19 -15.43 8.29 -8.69
CA LEU A 19 -14.09 8.37 -9.22
C LEU A 19 -13.48 9.72 -8.79
N ASP A 20 -12.98 9.80 -7.56
CA ASP A 20 -12.12 10.90 -7.14
C ASP A 20 -10.78 10.70 -7.84
N GLU A 21 -10.69 11.34 -9.00
CA GLU A 21 -9.51 12.01 -9.51
C GLU A 21 -8.25 11.74 -8.68
N GLN A 22 -7.59 10.64 -8.99
CA GLN A 22 -6.27 10.35 -8.48
C GLN A 22 -5.34 11.38 -9.12
N THR A 23 -5.29 12.56 -8.50
CA THR A 23 -4.31 13.60 -8.78
C THR A 23 -2.96 12.94 -8.59
N THR A 24 -2.37 12.49 -9.70
CA THR A 24 -0.99 12.05 -9.77
C THR A 24 -0.16 13.22 -9.23
N PRO A 25 0.43 13.12 -8.03
CA PRO A 25 1.39 14.13 -7.62
C PRO A 25 2.52 13.99 -8.63
N ALA A 26 2.76 15.07 -9.38
CA ALA A 26 4.04 15.25 -10.06
C ALA A 26 5.14 14.92 -9.04
N ALA A 27 6.15 14.17 -9.50
CA ALA A 27 7.28 13.70 -8.72
C ALA A 27 8.02 14.88 -8.07
N ASP A 28 7.50 15.36 -6.96
CA ASP A 28 8.18 16.24 -6.04
C ASP A 28 9.11 15.33 -5.24
N SER A 29 10.41 15.55 -5.39
CA SER A 29 11.50 14.81 -4.74
C SER A 29 11.56 15.01 -3.22
N THR A 30 10.43 15.36 -2.61
CA THR A 30 10.22 15.46 -1.18
C THR A 30 9.68 14.11 -0.70
N GLU A 31 10.22 13.58 0.40
CA GLU A 31 9.84 12.27 0.94
C GLU A 31 8.33 12.15 1.19
N ARG A 32 7.59 11.65 0.19
CA ARG A 32 6.17 11.39 0.31
C ARG A 32 5.96 10.29 1.35
N PRO A 33 5.01 10.45 2.29
CA PRO A 33 4.61 9.36 3.17
C PRO A 33 4.12 8.15 2.38
N LEU A 34 4.52 6.96 2.81
CA LEU A 34 4.02 5.71 2.27
C LEU A 34 2.54 5.51 2.65
N THR A 35 1.79 5.03 1.68
CA THR A 35 0.34 4.83 1.75
C THR A 35 -0.02 3.35 1.63
N THR A 36 -1.29 3.04 1.82
CA THR A 36 -1.81 1.71 1.54
C THR A 36 -1.87 1.40 0.05
N ALA A 37 -1.53 2.32 -0.86
CA ALA A 37 -1.42 2.03 -2.29
C ALA A 37 -0.04 1.46 -2.67
N ASP A 38 0.99 1.72 -1.85
CA ASP A 38 2.36 1.27 -2.13
C ASP A 38 2.49 -0.24 -1.84
N ARG A 39 3.02 -0.97 -2.81
CA ARG A 39 3.09 -2.45 -2.80
C ARG A 39 4.53 -2.92 -2.79
N CYS A 40 4.80 -3.98 -2.05
CA CYS A 40 6.11 -4.58 -2.01
C CYS A 40 6.42 -5.28 -3.32
N ASP A 41 7.55 -4.94 -3.95
CA ASP A 41 7.96 -5.50 -5.25
C ASP A 41 8.23 -7.02 -5.23
N VAL A 42 8.32 -7.61 -4.03
CA VAL A 42 8.60 -9.05 -3.84
C VAL A 42 7.33 -9.86 -3.56
N CYS A 43 6.33 -9.29 -2.87
CA CYS A 43 5.15 -10.07 -2.42
C CYS A 43 3.82 -9.32 -2.47
N ASP A 44 3.78 -8.12 -3.05
CA ASP A 44 2.57 -7.31 -3.22
C ASP A 44 1.85 -6.91 -1.91
N ALA A 45 2.44 -7.16 -0.74
CA ALA A 45 1.93 -6.64 0.53
C ALA A 45 2.15 -5.13 0.65
N GLN A 46 1.47 -4.45 1.58
CA GLN A 46 1.71 -3.01 1.84
C GLN A 46 3.20 -2.74 2.10
N ALA A 47 3.75 -1.73 1.42
CA ALA A 47 5.10 -1.26 1.63
C ALA A 47 5.19 -0.31 2.82
N TYR A 48 6.30 -0.42 3.55
CA TYR A 48 6.67 0.49 4.65
C TYR A 48 8.08 1.04 4.49
N VAL A 49 8.77 0.63 3.41
CA VAL A 49 10.10 1.13 3.07
C VAL A 49 10.14 1.51 1.60
N ARG A 50 10.61 2.73 1.30
CA ARG A 50 10.94 3.19 -0.06
C ARG A 50 12.44 3.31 -0.19
N VAL A 51 12.98 2.75 -1.27
CA VAL A 51 14.40 2.79 -1.59
C VAL A 51 14.55 3.49 -2.94
N VAL A 52 15.17 4.67 -2.94
CA VAL A 52 15.45 5.41 -4.18
C VAL A 52 16.87 5.09 -4.61
N MET A 53 17.05 4.81 -5.89
CA MET A 53 18.32 4.52 -6.56
C MET A 53 18.43 5.38 -7.82
N LEU A 54 19.60 5.39 -8.47
CA LEU A 54 19.79 6.12 -9.73
C LEU A 54 18.81 5.69 -10.84
N THR A 55 18.37 4.42 -10.80
CA THR A 55 17.52 3.81 -11.83
C THR A 55 16.03 3.88 -11.51
N GLY A 56 15.63 4.47 -10.38
CA GLY A 56 14.23 4.53 -9.95
C GLY A 56 14.05 4.19 -8.47
N GLU A 57 12.83 3.75 -8.12
CA GLU A 57 12.45 3.44 -6.75
C GLU A 57 12.04 1.97 -6.61
N LEU A 58 12.29 1.40 -5.43
CA LEU A 58 11.84 0.09 -5.01
C LEU A 58 11.08 0.21 -3.69
N PHE A 59 10.08 -0.65 -3.51
CA PHE A 59 9.19 -0.66 -2.36
C PHE A 59 9.23 -2.02 -1.66
N PHE A 60 9.36 -1.98 -0.33
CA PHE A 60 9.43 -3.19 0.48
C PHE A 60 8.44 -3.14 1.65
N CYS A 61 7.79 -4.28 1.89
CA CYS A 61 7.10 -4.51 3.15
C CYS A 61 8.11 -4.61 4.29
N ALA A 62 7.65 -4.41 5.53
CA ALA A 62 8.50 -4.50 6.72
C ALA A 62 9.27 -5.83 6.81
N HIS A 63 8.69 -6.94 6.33
CA HIS A 63 9.36 -8.23 6.29
C HIS A 63 10.57 -8.25 5.35
N HIS A 64 10.41 -7.84 4.09
CA HIS A 64 11.52 -7.88 3.14
C HIS A 64 12.57 -6.81 3.42
N ALA A 65 12.17 -5.67 3.96
CA ALA A 65 13.10 -4.67 4.46
C ALA A 65 14.01 -5.22 5.57
N ARG A 66 13.51 -6.03 6.51
CA ARG A 66 14.37 -6.67 7.52
C ARG A 66 15.39 -7.66 6.92
N ARG A 67 15.04 -8.33 5.82
CA ARG A 67 15.91 -9.31 5.17
C ARG A 67 16.99 -8.66 4.30
N HIS A 68 16.66 -7.56 3.61
CA HIS A 68 17.51 -6.97 2.57
C HIS A 68 17.94 -5.54 2.85
N GLY A 69 17.35 -4.88 3.85
CA GLY A 69 17.47 -3.44 4.10
C GLY A 69 18.90 -2.97 4.34
N GLU A 70 19.70 -3.72 5.09
CA GLU A 70 21.10 -3.34 5.35
C GLU A 70 21.91 -3.21 4.05
N ARG A 71 21.78 -4.17 3.12
CA ARG A 71 22.45 -4.10 1.82
C ARG A 71 21.87 -3.02 0.91
N LEU A 72 20.56 -2.77 1.01
CA LEU A 72 19.91 -1.73 0.23
C LEU A 72 20.38 -0.33 0.64
N LYS A 73 20.59 -0.09 1.95
CA LYS A 73 21.13 1.19 2.46
C LYS A 73 22.50 1.54 1.90
N GLU A 74 23.33 0.55 1.57
CA GLU A 74 24.68 0.77 1.01
C GLU A 74 24.64 1.36 -0.41
N VAL A 75 23.57 1.12 -1.17
CA VAL A 75 23.45 1.51 -2.59
C VAL A 75 22.32 2.51 -2.84
N ALA A 76 21.51 2.79 -1.84
CA ALA A 76 20.38 3.72 -1.94
C ALA A 76 20.84 5.18 -1.94
N LEU A 77 20.23 5.98 -2.81
CA LEU A 77 20.27 7.44 -2.72
C LEU A 77 19.39 7.94 -1.57
N LEU A 78 18.29 7.23 -1.30
CA LEU A 78 17.40 7.47 -0.18
C LEU A 78 16.84 6.15 0.35
N PHE A 79 16.82 6.00 1.66
CA PHE A 79 16.18 4.88 2.35
C PHE A 79 15.16 5.42 3.36
N GLN A 80 13.89 5.49 2.96
CA GLN A 80 12.79 5.93 3.80
C GLN A 80 12.18 4.72 4.49
N ASP A 81 12.31 4.64 5.81
CA ASP A 81 11.77 3.56 6.65
C ASP A 81 10.65 4.07 7.57
N GLU A 82 9.43 3.62 7.31
CA GLU A 82 8.23 3.94 8.09
C GLU A 82 7.72 2.74 8.90
N THR A 83 8.53 1.70 9.10
CA THR A 83 8.11 0.49 9.82
C THR A 83 7.69 0.76 11.27
N ALA A 84 8.14 1.88 11.86
CA ALA A 84 7.69 2.35 13.18
C ALA A 84 6.16 2.62 13.25
N ARG A 85 5.51 2.89 12.12
CA ARG A 85 4.05 3.10 12.07
C ARG A 85 3.26 1.84 12.42
N LEU A 86 3.84 0.65 12.23
CA LEU A 86 3.21 -0.62 12.56
C LEU A 86 2.97 -0.80 14.07
N THR A 87 3.82 -0.18 14.90
CA THR A 87 3.72 -0.27 16.36
C THR A 87 3.00 0.92 16.98
N ALA A 88 2.84 2.02 16.23
CA ALA A 88 2.19 3.24 16.71
C ALA A 88 0.65 3.16 16.66
N ASP A 89 0.10 2.24 15.86
CA ASP A 89 -1.35 2.01 15.68
C ASP A 89 -1.85 0.79 16.46
N SER A 90 -1.11 0.34 17.48
CA SER A 90 -1.43 -0.81 18.34
C SER A 90 -1.82 -0.41 19.76
#